data_AF-A0A6I1EB54-F1
#
_entry.id   AF-A0A6I1EB54-F1
#
_cell.length_a   1.000
_cell.length_b   1.000
_cell.length_c   1.000
_cell.angle_alpha   90.00
_cell.angle_beta   90.00
_cell.angle_gamma   90.00
#
_symmetry.space_group_name_H-M   'P 1'
#
loop_
_entity.id
_entity.type
_entity.pdbx_description
1 polymer ?
#
loop_
_entity_poly.entity_id
_entity_poly.type
_entity_poly.pdbx_seq_one_letter_code
_entity_poly.pdbx_strand_id
1 'polypeptide(L)'
;MKPFIFLAISTWWIVFSPVSAQAQSENFTWMVWEQRKVDPILCRDKNLCDPQRKYITRLIEQPTEQKAREMLGAIAQLAKLRGQPVEHPEAPRMCRHTEAGKILGFDPELWDMSDKLAALKDLGGVYFSVQTMKGPKSYKGQFGLDLQKNMEARFKNAGLPVLSEDQMEQTAGKPHLNIYFSNTNPKTGCTYSVFASLTQTMLLTRNHTTKLKVGTWGFSGGPSKDHPNGTEYDAVMRVVDRFLEDYKRANTLRN
;
A
#
# COMPACT_ATOMS: atom_id res chain seq x y z
N MET A 1 -25.37 68.38 26.80
CA MET A 1 -24.68 67.54 25.80
C MET A 1 -23.57 66.79 26.54
N LYS A 2 -23.65 65.45 26.62
CA LYS A 2 -22.66 64.58 27.28
C LYS A 2 -21.85 63.84 26.19
N PRO A 3 -20.52 63.69 26.29
CA PRO A 3 -19.77 62.85 25.37
C PRO A 3 -19.77 61.39 25.85
N PHE A 4 -20.05 60.48 24.92
CA PHE A 4 -19.89 59.03 25.09
C PHE A 4 -18.45 58.66 24.68
N ILE A 5 -17.70 58.04 25.59
CA ILE A 5 -16.39 57.44 25.32
C ILE A 5 -16.61 55.95 25.10
N PHE A 6 -16.36 55.47 23.88
CA PHE A 6 -16.30 54.05 23.54
C PHE A 6 -14.91 53.50 23.90
N LEU A 7 -14.84 52.56 24.85
CA LEU A 7 -13.65 51.76 25.13
C LEU A 7 -13.68 50.52 24.24
N ALA A 8 -12.73 50.42 23.31
CA ALA A 8 -12.49 49.23 22.50
C ALA A 8 -11.53 48.29 23.26
N ILE A 9 -12.03 47.13 23.68
CA ILE A 9 -11.22 46.07 24.29
C ILE A 9 -10.77 45.13 23.16
N SER A 10 -9.49 45.19 22.80
CA SER A 10 -8.85 44.25 21.86
C SER A 10 -8.35 43.02 22.62
N THR A 11 -9.09 41.93 22.55
CA THR A 11 -8.63 40.61 23.01
C THR A 11 -7.61 40.03 22.02
N TRP A 12 -6.32 40.05 22.40
CA TRP A 12 -5.26 39.28 21.76
C TRP A 12 -5.46 37.78 22.03
N TRP A 13 -5.74 37.01 20.99
CA TRP A 13 -5.70 35.56 21.03
C TRP A 13 -4.25 35.10 20.80
N ILE A 14 -3.60 34.62 21.86
CA ILE A 14 -2.31 33.94 21.76
C ILE A 14 -2.59 32.54 21.19
N VAL A 15 -2.22 32.33 19.93
CA VAL A 15 -2.26 31.01 19.28
C VAL A 15 -1.05 30.21 19.78
N PHE A 16 -1.28 29.30 20.73
CA PHE A 16 -0.31 28.27 21.08
C PHE A 16 -0.27 27.23 19.94
N SER A 17 0.77 27.28 19.11
CA SER A 17 1.06 26.18 18.18
C SER A 17 1.44 24.92 18.97
N PRO A 18 0.90 23.74 18.63
CA PRO A 18 1.32 22.50 19.27
C PRO A 18 2.78 22.23 18.92
N VAL A 19 3.61 22.06 19.96
CA VAL A 19 4.98 21.57 19.84
C VAL A 19 4.90 20.17 19.26
N SER A 20 5.34 20.01 18.01
CA SER A 20 5.54 18.71 17.38
C SER A 20 6.48 17.90 18.27
N ALA A 21 5.99 16.82 18.87
CA ALA A 21 6.82 15.83 19.53
C ALA A 21 7.80 15.25 18.50
N GLN A 22 9.03 15.75 18.49
CA GLN A 22 10.10 15.13 17.71
C GLN A 22 10.34 13.75 18.29
N ALA A 23 10.17 12.71 17.48
CA ALA A 23 10.53 11.35 17.85
C ALA A 23 12.00 11.33 18.27
N GLN A 24 12.26 11.21 19.57
CA GLN A 24 13.60 11.04 20.10
C GLN A 24 14.07 9.64 19.71
N SER A 25 15.08 9.55 18.86
CA SER A 25 15.75 8.29 18.56
C SER A 25 16.63 7.90 19.75
N GLU A 26 16.27 6.83 20.44
CA GLU A 26 17.11 6.25 21.48
C GLU A 26 18.15 5.30 20.86
N ASN A 27 19.43 5.55 21.11
CA ASN A 27 20.52 4.70 20.63
C ASN A 27 21.00 3.80 21.77
N PHE A 28 21.09 2.49 21.50
CA PHE A 28 21.63 1.50 22.44
C PHE A 28 22.85 0.82 21.82
N THR A 29 23.93 0.67 22.60
CA THR A 29 25.10 -0.12 22.19
C THR A 29 25.20 -1.35 23.06
N TRP A 30 25.18 -2.53 22.45
CA TRP A 30 25.34 -3.81 23.12
C TRP A 30 26.71 -4.40 22.84
N MET A 31 27.34 -4.93 23.87
CA MET A 31 28.50 -5.81 23.73
C MET A 31 28.05 -7.25 23.90
N VAL A 32 28.44 -8.11 22.96
CA VAL A 32 28.15 -9.54 22.99
C VAL A 32 29.48 -10.29 23.10
N TRP A 33 29.59 -11.15 24.12
CA TRP A 33 30.70 -12.08 24.26
C TRP A 33 30.18 -13.50 24.03
N GLU A 34 30.83 -14.22 23.11
CA GLU A 34 30.52 -15.62 22.78
C GLU A 34 31.60 -16.54 23.34
N GLN A 35 31.18 -17.55 24.11
CA GLN A 35 32.01 -18.67 24.51
C GLN A 35 31.62 -19.92 23.72
N ARG A 36 32.61 -20.56 23.10
CA ARG A 36 32.46 -21.85 22.42
C ARG A 36 33.17 -22.92 23.23
N LYS A 37 32.44 -23.95 23.69
CA LYS A 37 33.01 -25.09 24.43
C LYS A 37 32.48 -26.39 23.84
N VAL A 38 33.39 -27.27 23.42
CA VAL A 38 33.06 -28.65 23.07
C VAL A 38 32.96 -29.45 24.35
N ASP A 39 31.88 -30.21 24.52
CA ASP A 39 31.77 -31.17 25.60
C ASP A 39 32.50 -32.47 25.17
N PRO A 40 33.64 -32.81 25.80
CA PRO A 40 34.46 -33.93 25.38
C PRO A 40 33.76 -35.28 25.59
N ILE A 41 32.82 -35.39 26.53
CA ILE A 41 32.06 -36.62 26.79
C ILE A 41 30.98 -36.77 25.72
N LEU A 42 30.21 -35.72 25.44
CA LEU A 42 29.17 -35.77 24.39
C LEU A 42 29.77 -35.95 22.99
N CYS A 43 30.93 -35.35 22.71
CA CYS A 43 31.64 -35.55 21.45
C CYS A 43 32.10 -37.00 21.30
N ARG A 44 32.64 -37.62 22.37
CA ARG A 44 33.11 -39.01 22.33
C ARG A 44 31.95 -40.02 22.25
N ASP A 45 30.95 -39.87 23.10
CA ASP A 45 29.94 -40.91 23.32
C ASP A 45 28.74 -40.79 22.37
N LYS A 46 28.46 -39.58 21.87
CA LYS A 46 27.29 -39.29 21.02
C LYS A 46 27.66 -38.69 19.67
N ASN A 47 28.95 -38.56 19.37
CA ASN A 47 29.46 -37.89 18.16
C ASN A 47 28.92 -36.45 18.00
N LEU A 48 28.56 -35.80 19.11
CA LEU A 48 28.06 -34.42 19.15
C LEU A 48 29.23 -33.49 19.48
N CYS A 49 30.11 -33.30 18.50
CA CYS A 49 31.32 -32.49 18.64
C CYS A 49 31.10 -31.00 18.34
N ASP A 50 29.86 -30.61 18.01
CA ASP A 50 29.52 -29.22 17.80
C ASP A 50 29.73 -28.43 19.10
N PRO A 51 30.54 -27.36 19.08
CA PRO A 51 30.80 -26.55 20.26
C PRO A 51 29.51 -25.88 20.74
N GLN A 52 29.16 -26.10 22.00
CA GLN A 52 28.07 -25.38 22.63
C GLN A 52 28.45 -23.90 22.77
N ARG A 53 27.54 -23.03 22.33
CA ARG A 53 27.69 -21.58 22.34
C ARG A 53 26.97 -21.00 23.55
N LYS A 54 27.67 -20.18 24.34
CA LYS A 54 27.08 -19.39 25.42
C LYS A 54 27.34 -17.92 25.15
N TYR A 55 26.30 -17.10 25.31
CA TYR A 55 26.37 -15.67 25.05
C TYR A 55 26.21 -14.89 26.35
N ILE A 56 27.06 -13.90 26.56
CA ILE A 56 26.89 -12.89 27.60
C ILE A 56 26.70 -11.55 26.89
N THR A 57 25.56 -10.92 27.12
CA THR A 57 25.25 -9.59 26.59
C THR A 57 25.30 -8.56 27.70
N ARG A 58 25.86 -7.39 27.42
CA ARG A 58 25.88 -6.23 28.32
C ARG A 58 25.53 -4.98 27.54
N LEU A 59 24.64 -4.18 28.11
CA LEU A 59 24.38 -2.83 27.61
C LEU A 59 25.57 -1.95 28.02
N ILE A 60 26.09 -1.18 27.06
CA ILE A 60 27.05 -0.12 27.37
C ILE A 60 26.20 1.11 27.70
N GLU A 61 26.18 1.51 28.97
CA GLU A 61 25.37 2.63 29.43
C GLU A 61 25.90 3.96 28.84
N GLN A 62 24.98 4.80 28.35
CA GLN A 62 25.24 6.14 27.79
C GLN A 62 26.24 6.22 26.61
N PRO A 63 26.13 5.38 25.57
CA PRO A 63 26.98 5.54 24.41
C PRO A 63 26.41 6.69 23.56
N THR A 64 27.03 7.86 23.61
CA THR A 64 26.84 8.81 22.52
C THR A 64 27.36 8.17 21.24
N GLU A 65 26.82 8.55 20.08
CA GLU A 65 27.28 8.02 18.79
C GLU A 65 28.79 8.23 18.62
N GLN A 66 29.31 9.37 19.08
CA GLN A 66 30.73 9.67 19.09
C GLN A 66 31.53 8.65 19.93
N LYS A 67 31.14 8.40 21.18
CA LYS A 67 31.83 7.44 22.07
C LYS A 67 31.81 6.02 21.49
N ALA A 68 30.69 5.62 20.88
CA ALA A 68 30.58 4.31 20.24
C ALA A 68 31.56 4.18 19.05
N ARG A 69 31.65 5.21 18.20
CA ARG A 69 32.61 5.25 17.07
C ARG A 69 34.05 5.23 17.55
N GLU A 70 34.39 6.01 18.58
CA GLU A 70 35.74 6.04 19.17
C GLU A 70 36.14 4.66 19.73
N MET A 71 35.24 4.02 20.49
CA MET A 71 35.47 2.69 21.03
C MET A 71 35.67 1.64 19.94
N LEU A 72 34.77 1.59 18.94
CA LEU A 72 34.88 0.64 17.82
C LEU A 72 36.13 0.90 16.97
N GLY A 73 36.50 2.17 16.76
CA GLY A 73 37.71 2.57 16.07
C GLY A 73 38.99 2.11 16.78
N ALA A 74 39.04 2.25 18.11
CA ALA A 74 40.17 1.75 18.91
C ALA A 74 40.31 0.22 18.83
N ILE A 75 39.19 -0.52 18.88
CA ILE A 75 39.19 -1.98 18.72
C ILE A 75 39.68 -2.38 17.33
N ALA A 76 39.22 -1.71 16.27
CA ALA A 76 39.65 -1.97 14.91
C ALA A 76 41.16 -1.72 14.71
N GLN A 77 41.69 -0.64 15.29
CA GLN A 77 43.12 -0.34 15.25
C GLN A 77 43.95 -1.41 15.96
N LEU A 78 43.50 -1.89 17.13
CA LEU A 78 44.15 -2.98 17.84
C LEU A 78 44.14 -4.29 17.05
N ALA A 79 43.02 -4.62 16.38
CA ALA A 79 42.94 -5.80 15.51
C ALA A 79 43.97 -5.71 14.37
N LYS A 80 44.06 -4.55 13.71
CA LYS A 80 45.03 -4.29 12.64
C LYS A 80 46.48 -4.44 13.11
N LEU A 81 46.82 -3.88 14.29
CA LEU A 81 48.16 -4.02 14.88
C LEU A 81 48.51 -5.48 15.21
N ARG A 82 47.52 -6.31 15.52
CA ARG A 82 47.68 -7.75 15.78
C ARG A 82 47.68 -8.60 14.51
N GLY A 83 47.57 -8.00 13.32
CA GLY A 83 47.42 -8.73 12.06
C GLY A 83 46.11 -9.51 11.96
N GLN A 84 45.10 -9.15 12.75
CA GLN A 84 43.77 -9.77 12.74
C GLN A 84 42.83 -8.97 11.83
N PRO A 85 41.85 -9.63 11.17
CA PRO A 85 40.84 -8.92 10.41
C PRO A 85 39.95 -8.09 11.35
N VAL A 86 39.59 -6.87 10.92
CA VAL A 86 38.72 -5.97 11.69
C VAL A 86 37.33 -6.58 11.87
N GLU A 87 36.82 -7.26 10.85
CA GLU A 87 35.63 -8.11 10.94
C GLU A 87 36.05 -9.57 10.77
N HIS A 88 35.82 -10.39 11.80
CA HIS A 88 36.15 -11.81 11.76
C HIS A 88 35.19 -12.54 10.79
N PRO A 89 35.66 -13.45 9.91
CA PRO A 89 34.78 -14.15 8.96
C PRO A 89 33.70 -15.00 9.64
N GLU A 90 33.96 -15.47 10.86
CA GLU A 90 32.99 -16.20 11.69
C GLU A 90 32.21 -15.30 12.66
N ALA A 91 32.32 -13.97 12.54
CA ALA A 91 31.51 -13.07 13.35
C ALA A 91 30.02 -13.42 13.17
N PRO A 92 29.21 -13.43 14.24
CA PRO A 92 27.80 -13.70 14.13
C PRO A 92 27.19 -12.68 13.17
N ARG A 93 26.72 -13.15 12.01
CA ARG A 93 25.89 -12.32 11.14
C ARG A 93 24.58 -12.11 11.88
N MET A 94 24.43 -10.94 12.50
CA MET A 94 23.11 -10.48 12.93
C MET A 94 22.30 -10.39 11.64
N CYS A 95 21.51 -11.43 11.37
CA CYS A 95 20.64 -11.47 10.23
C CYS A 95 19.82 -10.17 10.26
N ARG A 96 20.10 -9.25 9.34
CA ARG A 96 19.20 -8.14 9.04
C ARG A 96 18.02 -8.78 8.33
N HIS A 97 17.14 -9.36 9.15
CA HIS A 97 15.92 -9.98 8.67
C HIS A 97 15.14 -8.85 8.00
N THR A 98 15.00 -8.90 6.68
CA THR A 98 14.00 -8.10 5.99
C THR A 98 12.65 -8.45 6.61
N GLU A 99 12.03 -7.47 7.27
CA GLU A 99 10.92 -7.66 8.22
C GLU A 99 9.67 -8.32 7.61
N ALA A 100 9.56 -8.32 6.27
CA ALA A 100 8.53 -8.98 5.49
C ALA A 100 8.21 -10.42 5.96
N GLY A 101 9.23 -11.28 5.99
CA GLY A 101 9.07 -12.72 6.26
C GLY A 101 8.63 -13.06 7.69
N LYS A 102 8.97 -12.21 8.67
CA LYS A 102 8.57 -12.41 10.08
C LYS A 102 7.20 -11.80 10.41
N ILE A 103 6.82 -10.69 9.78
CA ILE A 103 5.50 -10.06 10.02
C ILE A 103 4.39 -10.87 9.32
N LEU A 104 4.63 -11.34 8.10
CA LEU A 104 3.63 -12.06 7.31
C LEU A 104 3.70 -13.59 7.47
N GLY A 105 4.82 -14.12 7.97
CA GLY A 105 5.05 -15.57 8.07
C GLY A 105 5.39 -16.24 6.73
N PHE A 106 5.58 -15.45 5.66
CA PHE A 106 6.02 -15.89 4.33
C PHE A 106 6.78 -14.76 3.61
N ASP A 107 7.56 -15.12 2.59
CA ASP A 107 8.23 -14.15 1.71
C ASP A 107 7.33 -13.87 0.49
N PRO A 108 6.71 -12.67 0.39
CA PRO A 108 5.82 -12.34 -0.72
C PRO A 108 6.54 -12.22 -2.06
N GLU A 109 7.87 -12.03 -2.08
CA GLU A 109 8.65 -11.94 -3.32
C GLU A 109 8.87 -13.32 -3.97
N LEU A 110 8.63 -14.40 -3.23
CA LEU A 110 8.72 -15.77 -3.75
C LEU A 110 7.40 -16.27 -4.36
N TRP A 111 6.33 -15.47 -4.31
CA TRP A 111 5.04 -15.86 -4.87
C TRP A 111 4.96 -15.55 -6.35
N ASP A 112 4.37 -16.47 -7.11
CA ASP A 112 4.10 -16.24 -8.52
C ASP A 112 3.08 -15.11 -8.70
N MET A 113 3.27 -14.33 -9.76
CA MET A 113 2.33 -13.27 -10.14
C MET A 113 0.97 -13.88 -10.46
N SER A 114 -0.09 -13.34 -9.85
CA SER A 114 -1.47 -13.78 -10.10
C SER A 114 -1.98 -13.33 -11.48
N ASP A 115 -3.01 -14.02 -11.99
CA ASP A 115 -3.77 -13.57 -13.17
C ASP A 115 -4.38 -12.18 -12.90
N LYS A 116 -4.50 -11.36 -13.95
CA LYS A 116 -5.19 -10.07 -13.94
C LYS A 116 -6.59 -10.14 -13.28
N LEU A 117 -7.33 -11.23 -13.46
CA LEU A 117 -8.68 -11.39 -12.91
C LEU A 117 -8.70 -11.69 -11.40
N ALA A 118 -7.57 -12.07 -10.80
CA ALA A 118 -7.50 -12.39 -9.37
C ALA A 118 -7.90 -11.20 -8.48
N ALA A 119 -7.68 -9.96 -8.94
CA ALA A 119 -8.10 -8.75 -8.25
C ALA A 119 -9.63 -8.60 -8.09
N LEU A 120 -10.43 -9.31 -8.92
CA LEU A 120 -11.89 -9.26 -8.89
C LEU A 120 -12.53 -10.36 -8.05
N LYS A 121 -11.73 -11.31 -7.54
CA LYS A 121 -12.21 -12.42 -6.74
C LYS A 121 -12.64 -11.94 -5.36
N ASP A 122 -13.77 -12.45 -4.88
CA ASP A 122 -14.29 -12.21 -3.53
C ASP A 122 -14.49 -10.71 -3.17
N LEU A 123 -14.73 -9.85 -4.18
CA LEU A 123 -15.08 -8.45 -3.94
C LEU A 123 -16.41 -8.37 -3.17
N GLY A 124 -16.36 -7.82 -1.95
CA GLY A 124 -17.55 -7.62 -1.11
C GLY A 124 -18.53 -6.55 -1.61
N GLY A 125 -18.11 -5.75 -2.59
CA GLY A 125 -18.89 -4.70 -3.22
C GLY A 125 -17.98 -3.68 -3.91
N VAL A 126 -18.55 -2.73 -4.64
CA VAL A 126 -17.80 -1.66 -5.32
C VAL A 126 -18.56 -0.35 -5.18
N TYR A 127 -17.82 0.74 -4.92
CA TYR A 127 -18.36 2.09 -5.06
C TYR A 127 -18.06 2.67 -6.44
N PHE A 128 -19.02 3.40 -7.00
CA PHE A 128 -18.83 4.27 -8.16
C PHE A 128 -19.84 5.41 -8.13
N SER A 129 -19.48 6.54 -8.73
CA SER A 129 -20.40 7.66 -8.97
C SER A 129 -20.16 8.26 -10.35
N VAL A 130 -21.18 8.21 -11.20
CA VAL A 130 -21.17 8.81 -12.55
C VAL A 130 -22.25 9.87 -12.72
N GLN A 131 -22.95 10.23 -11.64
CA GLN A 131 -24.08 11.15 -11.66
C GLN A 131 -23.74 12.53 -12.25
N THR A 132 -22.51 12.99 -12.05
CA THR A 132 -22.01 14.30 -12.52
C THR A 132 -21.39 14.24 -13.91
N MET A 133 -21.37 13.06 -14.56
CA MET A 133 -20.77 12.88 -15.88
C MET A 133 -21.57 13.63 -16.95
N LYS A 134 -20.87 14.47 -17.72
CA LYS A 134 -21.46 15.25 -18.81
C LYS A 134 -21.51 14.40 -20.08
N GLY A 135 -22.72 14.18 -20.59
CA GLY A 135 -22.95 13.47 -21.85
C GLY A 135 -22.71 14.32 -23.11
N PRO A 136 -22.86 13.71 -24.29
CA PRO A 136 -22.81 14.44 -25.55
C PRO A 136 -24.01 15.38 -25.67
N LYS A 137 -23.84 16.49 -26.40
CA LYS A 137 -24.90 17.51 -26.58
C LYS A 137 -26.19 16.98 -27.19
N SER A 138 -26.11 15.90 -27.96
CA SER A 138 -27.24 15.22 -28.59
C SER A 138 -28.06 14.37 -27.62
N TYR A 139 -27.55 14.07 -26.43
CA TYR A 139 -28.25 13.25 -25.45
C TYR A 139 -29.43 14.01 -24.83
N LYS A 140 -30.64 13.47 -25.01
CA LYS A 140 -31.87 14.04 -24.44
C LYS A 140 -32.08 13.45 -23.04
N GLY A 141 -31.57 14.10 -22.00
CA GLY A 141 -31.74 13.63 -20.62
C GLY A 141 -30.62 14.05 -19.68
N GLN A 142 -30.59 13.44 -18.50
CA GLN A 142 -29.58 13.67 -17.48
C GLN A 142 -28.55 12.54 -17.56
N PHE A 143 -27.66 12.62 -18.56
CA PHE A 143 -26.72 11.55 -18.92
C PHE A 143 -26.08 10.82 -17.74
N GLY A 144 -25.47 11.54 -16.79
CA GLY A 144 -24.84 10.94 -15.62
C GLY A 144 -25.82 10.22 -14.68
N LEU A 145 -27.03 10.76 -14.48
CA LEU A 145 -28.05 10.15 -13.64
C LEU A 145 -28.68 8.92 -14.31
N ASP A 146 -28.89 9.00 -15.63
CA ASP A 146 -29.37 7.87 -16.43
C ASP A 146 -28.32 6.75 -16.48
N LEU A 147 -27.03 7.08 -16.55
CA LEU A 147 -25.94 6.10 -16.41
C LEU A 147 -25.91 5.48 -15.02
N GLN A 148 -25.94 6.28 -13.96
CA GLN A 148 -25.88 5.81 -12.57
C GLN A 148 -26.97 4.76 -12.31
N LYS A 149 -28.23 5.10 -12.63
CA LYS A 149 -29.38 4.22 -12.42
C LYS A 149 -29.24 2.88 -13.15
N ASN A 150 -28.78 2.92 -14.41
CA ASN A 150 -28.64 1.70 -15.21
C ASN A 150 -27.42 0.86 -14.78
N MET A 151 -26.33 1.50 -14.35
CA MET A 151 -25.19 0.80 -13.77
C MET A 151 -25.59 0.08 -12.48
N GLU A 152 -26.26 0.75 -11.56
CA GLU A 152 -26.74 0.14 -10.30
C GLU A 152 -27.64 -1.07 -10.56
N ALA A 153 -28.54 -0.99 -11.55
CA ALA A 153 -29.37 -2.11 -11.96
C ALA A 153 -28.55 -3.30 -12.49
N ARG A 154 -27.53 -3.04 -13.32
CA ARG A 154 -26.63 -4.09 -13.86
C ARG A 154 -25.79 -4.75 -12.77
N PHE A 155 -25.23 -3.97 -11.85
CA PHE A 155 -24.48 -4.49 -10.70
C PHE A 155 -25.35 -5.37 -9.80
N LYS A 156 -26.56 -4.90 -9.47
CA LYS A 156 -27.55 -5.69 -8.72
C LYS A 156 -27.87 -7.01 -9.41
N ASN A 157 -28.10 -7.00 -10.72
CA ASN A 157 -28.38 -8.20 -11.51
C ASN A 157 -27.16 -9.15 -11.61
N ALA A 158 -25.94 -8.63 -11.49
CA ALA A 158 -24.72 -9.42 -11.46
C ALA A 158 -24.40 -9.99 -10.07
N GLY A 159 -25.16 -9.61 -9.03
CA GLY A 159 -24.94 -10.04 -7.66
C GLY A 159 -23.77 -9.33 -6.95
N LEU A 160 -23.26 -8.24 -7.51
CA LEU A 160 -22.19 -7.44 -6.92
C LEU A 160 -22.78 -6.19 -6.23
N PRO A 161 -22.69 -6.07 -4.88
CA PRO A 161 -23.24 -4.92 -4.18
C PRO A 161 -22.62 -3.60 -4.61
N VAL A 162 -23.45 -2.58 -4.84
CA VAL A 162 -23.01 -1.20 -4.97
C VAL A 162 -22.94 -0.59 -3.58
N LEU A 163 -21.75 -0.15 -3.17
CA LEU A 163 -21.50 0.41 -1.86
C LEU A 163 -21.81 1.90 -1.84
N SER A 164 -22.17 2.45 -0.67
CA SER A 164 -22.01 3.88 -0.42
C SER A 164 -20.54 4.25 -0.24
N GLU A 165 -20.22 5.54 -0.28
CA GLU A 165 -18.85 6.03 -0.04
C GLU A 165 -18.35 5.60 1.36
N ASP A 166 -19.17 5.79 2.40
CA ASP A 166 -18.84 5.36 3.77
C ASP A 166 -18.62 3.85 3.89
N GLN A 167 -19.46 3.05 3.21
CA GLN A 167 -19.31 1.59 3.19
C GLN A 167 -18.02 1.17 2.49
N MET A 168 -17.67 1.83 1.38
CA MET A 168 -16.42 1.56 0.66
C MET A 168 -15.20 1.89 1.51
N GLU A 169 -15.22 3.00 2.25
CA GLU A 169 -14.12 3.38 3.15
C GLU A 169 -13.90 2.36 4.28
N GLN A 170 -14.94 1.64 4.69
CA GLN A 170 -14.89 0.56 5.69
C GLN A 170 -14.61 -0.82 5.07
N THR A 171 -14.72 -0.96 3.75
CA THR A 171 -14.51 -2.22 3.04
C THR A 171 -13.02 -2.48 2.82
N ALA A 172 -12.59 -3.73 3.04
CA ALA A 172 -11.21 -4.14 2.78
C ALA A 172 -10.80 -3.82 1.34
N GLY A 173 -9.64 -3.19 1.18
CA GLY A 173 -9.15 -2.77 -0.13
C GLY A 173 -9.85 -1.54 -0.72
N LYS A 174 -10.90 -0.98 -0.11
CA LYS A 174 -11.58 0.26 -0.58
C LYS A 174 -11.89 0.26 -2.09
N PRO A 175 -12.64 -0.74 -2.58
CA PRO A 175 -12.86 -0.94 -4.02
C PRO A 175 -13.69 0.20 -4.62
N HIS A 176 -13.07 0.98 -5.50
CA HIS A 176 -13.70 2.12 -6.17
C HIS A 176 -13.48 2.00 -7.68
N LEU A 177 -14.57 1.82 -8.42
CA LEU A 177 -14.58 1.82 -9.88
C LEU A 177 -14.71 3.25 -10.41
N ASN A 178 -13.65 3.73 -11.04
CA ASN A 178 -13.59 5.05 -11.67
C ASN A 178 -13.93 4.89 -13.15
N ILE A 179 -14.79 5.74 -13.69
CA ILE A 179 -15.07 5.81 -15.13
C ILE A 179 -14.66 7.19 -15.65
N TYR A 180 -13.68 7.18 -16.54
CA TYR A 180 -13.19 8.34 -17.27
C TYR A 180 -13.83 8.35 -18.64
N PHE A 181 -14.42 9.49 -19.00
CA PHE A 181 -15.15 9.63 -20.25
C PHE A 181 -14.80 10.94 -20.94
N SER A 182 -14.44 10.85 -22.22
CA SER A 182 -14.22 11.98 -23.11
C SER A 182 -15.27 11.97 -24.20
N ASN A 183 -15.99 13.09 -24.36
CA ASN A 183 -17.01 13.26 -25.38
C ASN A 183 -16.39 13.42 -26.78
N THR A 184 -17.17 13.03 -27.80
CA THR A 184 -16.87 13.37 -29.20
C THR A 184 -16.76 14.89 -29.36
N ASN A 185 -15.72 15.34 -30.06
CA ASN A 185 -15.54 16.74 -30.41
C ASN A 185 -15.56 16.93 -31.93
N PRO A 186 -16.70 17.37 -32.51
CA PRO A 186 -16.83 17.57 -33.94
C PRO A 186 -15.85 18.62 -34.52
N LYS A 187 -15.37 19.57 -33.69
CA LYS A 187 -14.44 20.62 -34.15
C LYS A 187 -13.03 20.09 -34.38
N THR A 188 -12.61 19.09 -33.60
CA THR A 188 -11.25 18.50 -33.70
C THR A 188 -11.23 17.18 -34.45
N GLY A 189 -12.40 16.60 -34.76
CA GLY A 189 -12.51 15.26 -35.35
C GLY A 189 -12.23 14.12 -34.36
N CYS A 190 -11.85 14.43 -33.12
CA CYS A 190 -11.65 13.44 -32.07
C CYS A 190 -12.97 12.79 -31.69
N THR A 191 -12.99 11.47 -31.72
CA THR A 191 -14.12 10.65 -31.27
C THR A 191 -14.10 10.46 -29.75
N TYR A 192 -15.20 9.93 -29.20
CA TYR A 192 -15.31 9.64 -27.77
C TYR A 192 -14.35 8.54 -27.32
N SER A 193 -13.99 8.55 -26.03
CA SER A 193 -13.24 7.47 -25.40
C SER A 193 -13.73 7.25 -23.97
N VAL A 194 -13.70 6.00 -23.54
CA VAL A 194 -14.06 5.59 -22.18
C VAL A 194 -12.91 4.78 -21.61
N PHE A 195 -12.58 4.98 -20.35
CA PHE A 195 -11.69 4.11 -19.62
C PHE A 195 -12.28 3.87 -18.24
N ALA A 196 -12.42 2.61 -17.83
CA ALA A 196 -12.75 2.30 -16.45
C ALA A 196 -11.57 1.63 -15.76
N SER A 197 -11.41 1.95 -14.48
CA SER A 197 -10.37 1.43 -13.61
C SER A 197 -10.92 1.13 -12.23
N LEU A 198 -10.83 -0.14 -11.81
CA LEU A 198 -11.05 -0.50 -10.42
C LEU A 198 -9.78 -0.13 -9.66
N THR A 199 -9.94 0.77 -8.69
CA THR A 199 -8.87 1.10 -7.76
C THR A 199 -9.11 0.42 -6.43
N GLN A 200 -8.04 -0.14 -5.88
CA GLN A 200 -8.02 -0.75 -4.56
C GLN A 200 -6.78 -0.30 -3.81
N THR A 201 -6.78 -0.54 -2.51
CA THR A 201 -5.63 -0.31 -1.66
C THR A 201 -4.72 -1.54 -1.64
N MET A 202 -3.42 -1.34 -1.89
CA MET A 202 -2.40 -2.38 -1.88
C MET A 202 -1.21 -1.98 -1.00
N LEU A 203 -0.47 -2.98 -0.50
CA LEU A 203 0.80 -2.82 0.21
C LEU A 203 1.96 -3.15 -0.72
N LEU A 204 3.09 -2.47 -0.55
CA LEU A 204 4.32 -2.82 -1.27
C LEU A 204 5.02 -3.98 -0.57
N THR A 205 5.44 -4.98 -1.32
CA THR A 205 6.20 -6.14 -0.81
C THR A 205 7.58 -5.73 -0.28
N ARG A 206 8.26 -4.79 -0.96
CA ARG A 206 9.51 -4.18 -0.50
C ARG A 206 9.37 -3.35 0.79
N ASN A 207 8.19 -2.79 1.05
CA ASN A 207 7.92 -1.99 2.25
C ASN A 207 6.43 -2.07 2.65
N HIS A 208 6.11 -3.00 3.55
CA HIS A 208 4.74 -3.26 4.01
C HIS A 208 4.10 -2.14 4.84
N THR A 209 4.86 -1.11 5.20
CA THR A 209 4.31 0.10 5.85
C THR A 209 3.73 1.09 4.83
N THR A 210 4.05 0.92 3.53
CA THR A 210 3.54 1.77 2.46
C THR A 210 2.23 1.22 1.91
N LYS A 211 1.16 1.98 2.12
CA LYS A 211 -0.20 1.70 1.64
C LYS A 211 -0.56 2.64 0.49
N LEU A 212 -0.87 2.10 -0.69
CA LEU A 212 -1.13 2.87 -1.90
C LEU A 212 -2.52 2.57 -2.46
N LYS A 213 -3.15 3.57 -3.09
CA LYS A 213 -4.34 3.39 -3.93
C LYS A 213 -3.89 3.18 -5.38
N VAL A 214 -4.17 2.02 -5.95
CA VAL A 214 -3.67 1.62 -7.28
C VAL A 214 -4.78 0.99 -8.12
N GLY A 215 -4.67 1.09 -9.45
CA GLY A 215 -5.58 0.41 -10.38
C GLY A 215 -5.24 -1.07 -10.46
N THR A 216 -6.18 -1.93 -10.06
CA THR A 216 -6.02 -3.40 -10.04
C THR A 216 -6.71 -4.09 -11.22
N TRP A 217 -7.70 -3.42 -11.83
CA TRP A 217 -8.31 -3.83 -13.07
C TRP A 217 -8.59 -2.60 -13.93
N GLY A 218 -8.54 -2.75 -15.25
CA GLY A 218 -8.92 -1.67 -16.15
C GLY A 218 -9.24 -2.17 -17.56
N PHE A 219 -10.10 -1.40 -18.22
CA PHE A 219 -10.56 -1.66 -19.58
C PHE A 219 -10.90 -0.33 -20.28
N SER A 220 -10.47 -0.21 -21.53
CA SER A 220 -10.76 0.94 -22.38
C SER A 220 -11.86 0.59 -23.37
N GLY A 221 -12.80 1.51 -23.52
CA GLY A 221 -13.85 1.49 -24.54
C GLY A 221 -13.75 2.71 -25.46
N GLY A 222 -14.53 2.65 -26.53
CA GLY A 222 -14.59 3.69 -27.55
C GLY A 222 -15.45 3.22 -28.73
N PRO A 223 -15.37 3.92 -29.86
CA PRO A 223 -15.94 3.42 -31.11
C PRO A 223 -15.36 2.06 -31.43
N SER A 224 -16.23 1.11 -31.75
CA SER A 224 -15.84 -0.25 -32.10
C SER A 224 -16.44 -0.61 -33.46
N LYS A 225 -15.69 -1.37 -34.25
CA LYS A 225 -16.20 -1.98 -35.49
C LYS A 225 -17.34 -2.96 -35.21
N ASP A 226 -17.31 -3.60 -34.03
CA ASP A 226 -18.35 -4.53 -33.59
C ASP A 226 -19.63 -3.80 -33.16
N HIS A 227 -19.54 -2.50 -32.90
CA HIS A 227 -20.66 -1.64 -32.51
C HIS A 227 -20.63 -0.33 -33.33
N PRO A 228 -20.83 -0.41 -34.66
CA PRO A 228 -20.66 0.74 -35.55
C PRO A 228 -21.66 1.86 -35.27
N ASN A 229 -22.82 1.52 -34.70
CA ASN A 229 -23.87 2.46 -34.30
C ASN A 229 -23.86 2.76 -32.80
N GLY A 230 -22.81 2.36 -32.08
CA GLY A 230 -22.73 2.54 -30.62
C GLY A 230 -22.57 4.00 -30.24
N THR A 231 -23.44 4.47 -29.37
CA THR A 231 -23.37 5.83 -28.79
C THR A 231 -22.31 5.93 -27.69
N GLU A 232 -22.01 7.14 -27.24
CA GLU A 232 -21.21 7.39 -26.04
C GLU A 232 -21.78 6.70 -24.79
N TYR A 233 -23.12 6.68 -24.67
CA TYR A 233 -23.81 5.99 -23.58
C TYR A 233 -23.52 4.48 -23.62
N ASP A 234 -23.66 3.88 -24.80
CA ASP A 234 -23.39 2.46 -24.99
C ASP A 234 -21.92 2.13 -24.71
N ALA A 235 -21.00 3.04 -25.03
CA ALA A 235 -19.59 2.86 -24.75
C ALA A 235 -19.30 2.75 -23.25
N VAL A 236 -19.94 3.59 -22.43
CA VAL A 236 -19.84 3.48 -20.96
C VAL A 236 -20.43 2.16 -20.48
N MET A 237 -21.63 1.81 -20.95
CA MET A 237 -22.28 0.54 -20.57
C MET A 237 -21.45 -0.69 -20.96
N ARG A 238 -20.79 -0.69 -22.13
CA ARG A 238 -19.91 -1.80 -22.56
C ARG A 238 -18.74 -2.03 -21.61
N VAL A 239 -18.11 -0.96 -21.13
CA VAL A 239 -17.00 -1.09 -20.18
C VAL A 239 -17.50 -1.64 -18.84
N VAL A 240 -18.70 -1.23 -18.42
CA VAL A 240 -19.36 -1.76 -17.22
C VAL A 240 -19.73 -3.24 -17.38
N ASP A 241 -20.29 -3.61 -18.53
CA ASP A 241 -20.63 -5.00 -18.84
C ASP A 241 -19.38 -5.87 -18.83
N ARG A 242 -18.29 -5.37 -19.42
CA ARG A 242 -17.01 -6.08 -19.39
C ARG A 242 -16.47 -6.26 -17.97
N PHE A 243 -16.59 -5.24 -17.11
CA PHE A 243 -16.22 -5.37 -15.70
C PHE A 243 -17.03 -6.49 -15.01
N LEU A 244 -18.34 -6.53 -15.23
CA LEU A 244 -19.24 -7.52 -14.61
C LEU A 244 -19.03 -8.93 -15.18
N GLU A 245 -18.70 -9.07 -16.47
CA GLU A 245 -18.30 -10.33 -17.09
C GLU A 245 -17.00 -10.87 -16.49
N ASP A 246 -15.98 -10.01 -16.38
CA ASP A 246 -14.68 -10.36 -15.79
C ASP A 246 -14.86 -10.72 -14.30
N TYR A 247 -15.71 -9.99 -13.57
CA TYR A 247 -16.07 -10.31 -12.18
C TYR A 247 -16.73 -11.69 -12.08
N LYS A 248 -17.74 -11.98 -12.91
CA LYS A 248 -18.37 -13.30 -12.93
C LYS A 248 -17.34 -14.38 -13.22
N ARG A 249 -16.50 -14.20 -14.24
CA ARG A 249 -15.45 -15.17 -14.61
C ARG A 249 -14.47 -15.44 -13.46
N ALA A 250 -14.05 -14.40 -12.74
CA ALA A 250 -13.18 -14.52 -11.57
C ALA A 250 -13.80 -15.32 -10.42
N ASN A 251 -15.14 -15.34 -10.32
CA ASN A 251 -15.88 -15.93 -9.21
C ASN A 251 -16.65 -17.23 -9.59
N THR A 252 -16.69 -17.63 -10.86
CA THR A 252 -17.25 -18.93 -11.30
C THR A 252 -16.23 -20.07 -11.16
N LEU A 253 -14.93 -19.76 -11.23
CA LEU A 253 -13.85 -20.73 -11.01
C LEU A 253 -13.65 -20.94 -9.49
N ARG A 254 -14.56 -21.69 -8.87
CA ARG A 254 -14.31 -22.28 -7.56
C ARG A 254 -13.33 -23.44 -7.75
N ASN A 255 -12.04 -23.19 -7.50
CA ASN A 255 -11.11 -24.25 -7.11
C ASN A 255 -11.47 -24.75 -5.71
#